data_AF-M0NJ53-F1
#
_entry.id   AF-M0NJ53-F1
#
_cell.length_a   1.000
_cell.length_b   1.000
_cell.length_c   1.000
_cell.angle_alpha   90.00
_cell.angle_beta   90.00
_cell.angle_gamma   90.00
#
_symmetry.space_group_name_H-M   'P 1'
#
loop_
_entity.id
_entity.type
_entity.pdbx_description
1 polymer ?
#
loop_
_entity_poly.entity_id
_entity_poly.type
_entity_poly.pdbx_seq_one_letter_code
_entity_poly.pdbx_strand_id
1 'polypeptide(L)'
;MYYFTDGEGNPDEEYLDRVRERFKQWIRDTCDAPYDKEWLNYQFEIARRHHRTKKNQTDDANAVGHIDLRYILAFIYPITATIREFLANGDHTDEEVDKMYHAWFKSVTLQVTLWSYPYVPEENW
;
A
#
# COMPACT_ATOMS: atom_id res chain seq x y z
N MET A 1 0.77 -15.02 -1.08
CA MET A 1 -0.10 -15.31 0.10
C MET A 1 0.68 -15.44 1.40
N TYR A 2 1.96 -15.87 1.40
CA TYR A 2 2.81 -16.03 2.60
C TYR A 2 2.65 -14.96 3.71
N TYR A 3 2.62 -13.67 3.39
CA TYR A 3 2.52 -12.60 4.42
C TYR A 3 1.16 -12.51 5.14
N PHE A 4 0.17 -13.26 4.67
CA PHE A 4 -1.20 -13.32 5.17
C PHE A 4 -1.61 -14.76 5.50
N THR A 5 -0.65 -15.60 5.93
CA THR A 5 -0.95 -16.97 6.38
C THR A 5 -1.05 -17.07 7.91
N ASP A 6 -1.89 -17.97 8.39
CA ASP A 6 -2.28 -18.22 9.80
C ASP A 6 -1.21 -18.85 10.73
N GLY A 7 0.01 -19.04 10.23
CA GLY A 7 1.10 -19.73 10.93
C GLY A 7 1.17 -21.24 10.68
N GLU A 8 0.11 -21.84 10.11
CA GLU A 8 0.08 -23.21 9.61
C GLU A 8 0.33 -23.29 8.09
N GLY A 9 0.35 -22.11 7.44
CA GLY A 9 0.62 -21.95 6.01
C GLY A 9 -0.64 -21.79 5.17
N ASN A 10 -1.83 -21.80 5.79
CA ASN A 10 -3.07 -21.52 5.10
C ASN A 10 -3.31 -20.00 5.06
N PRO A 11 -3.99 -19.48 4.02
CA PRO A 11 -4.43 -18.09 4.00
C PRO A 11 -5.38 -17.78 5.17
N ASP A 12 -5.11 -16.67 5.85
CA ASP A 12 -6.02 -16.09 6.84
C ASP A 12 -7.02 -15.18 6.11
N GLU A 13 -8.17 -15.75 5.73
CA GLU A 13 -9.19 -15.05 4.94
C GLU A 13 -9.80 -13.86 5.71
N GLU A 14 -9.96 -13.98 7.03
CA GLU A 14 -10.52 -12.91 7.86
C GLU A 14 -9.56 -11.70 7.90
N TYR A 15 -8.26 -11.96 8.02
CA TYR A 15 -7.25 -10.92 7.94
C TYR A 15 -7.18 -10.31 6.52
N LEU A 16 -7.27 -11.13 5.47
CA LEU A 16 -7.31 -10.66 4.09
C LEU A 16 -8.50 -9.73 3.83
N ASP A 17 -9.70 -10.06 4.31
CA ASP A 17 -10.89 -9.24 4.11
C ASP A 17 -10.79 -7.88 4.81
N ARG A 18 -10.31 -7.83 6.06
CA ARG A 18 -10.07 -6.57 6.77
C ARG A 18 -9.00 -5.70 6.08
N VAL A 19 -7.94 -6.32 5.56
CA VAL A 19 -6.90 -5.63 4.79
C VAL A 19 -7.44 -5.10 3.47
N ARG A 20 -8.27 -5.88 2.76
CA ARG A 20 -8.92 -5.46 1.50
C ARG A 20 -9.78 -4.21 1.70
N GLU A 21 -10.54 -4.11 2.78
CA GLU A 21 -11.35 -2.92 3.06
C GLU A 21 -10.48 -1.66 3.24
N ARG A 22 -9.39 -1.76 4.00
CA ARG A 22 -8.46 -0.63 4.15
C ARG A 22 -7.70 -0.32 2.87
N PHE A 23 -7.40 -1.32 2.05
CA PHE A 23 -6.79 -1.12 0.75
C PHE A 23 -7.72 -0.36 -0.21
N LYS A 24 -9.02 -0.67 -0.22
CA LYS A 24 -10.03 0.10 -0.97
C LYS A 24 -10.10 1.54 -0.51
N GLN A 25 -10.04 1.79 0.80
CA GLN A 25 -10.02 3.15 1.33
C GLN A 25 -8.74 3.90 0.91
N TRP A 26 -7.58 3.25 0.97
CA TRP A 26 -6.32 3.83 0.51
C TRP A 26 -6.35 4.27 -0.96
N ILE A 27 -7.06 3.54 -1.84
CA ILE A 27 -7.26 3.97 -3.24
C ILE A 27 -7.98 5.33 -3.28
N ARG A 28 -9.06 5.49 -2.51
CA ARG A 28 -9.83 6.75 -2.43
C ARG A 28 -8.97 7.87 -1.85
N ASP A 29 -8.29 7.61 -0.74
CA ASP A 29 -7.44 8.61 -0.08
C ASP A 29 -6.29 9.06 -0.99
N THR A 30 -5.77 8.17 -1.84
CA THR A 30 -4.74 8.50 -2.83
C THR A 30 -5.24 9.44 -3.93
N CYS A 31 -6.54 9.40 -4.25
CA CYS A 31 -7.14 10.25 -5.26
C CYS A 31 -7.69 11.57 -4.69
N ASP A 32 -8.20 11.55 -3.46
CA ASP A 32 -9.06 12.63 -2.95
C ASP A 32 -8.47 13.41 -1.76
N ALA A 33 -7.53 12.84 -1.00
CA ALA A 33 -7.05 13.47 0.24
C ALA A 33 -6.03 14.60 -0.03
N PRO A 34 -6.05 15.70 0.76
CA PRO A 34 -4.96 16.66 0.76
C PRO A 34 -3.69 16.01 1.34
N TYR A 35 -2.55 16.17 0.67
CA TYR A 35 -1.26 15.63 1.14
C TYR A 35 -0.65 16.55 2.20
N ASP A 36 -1.34 16.64 3.33
CA ASP A 36 -1.00 17.47 4.47
C ASP A 36 -0.34 16.66 5.60
N LYS A 37 -0.28 17.26 6.79
CA LYS A 37 0.34 16.62 7.95
C LYS A 37 -0.42 15.38 8.43
N GLU A 38 -1.75 15.36 8.32
CA GLU A 38 -2.56 14.22 8.73
C GLU A 38 -2.33 13.06 7.77
N TRP A 39 -2.33 13.33 6.47
CA TRP A 39 -1.97 12.35 5.45
C TRP A 39 -0.57 11.77 5.73
N LEU A 40 0.43 12.62 5.97
CA LEU A 40 1.80 12.16 6.25
C LEU A 40 1.89 11.28 7.52
N ASN A 41 1.16 11.62 8.58
CA ASN A 41 1.08 10.80 9.77
C ASN A 41 0.47 9.42 9.46
N TYR A 42 -0.53 9.36 8.59
CA TYR A 42 -1.14 8.10 8.18
C TYR A 42 -0.25 7.28 7.25
N GLN A 43 0.56 7.91 6.38
CA GLN A 43 1.59 7.20 5.61
C GLN A 43 2.58 6.48 6.53
N PHE A 44 3.00 7.13 7.63
CA PHE A 44 3.84 6.48 8.64
C PHE A 44 3.13 5.33 9.36
N GLU A 45 1.83 5.45 9.64
CA GLU A 45 1.05 4.34 10.22
C GLU A 45 0.96 3.14 9.27
N ILE A 46 0.74 3.37 7.96
CA ILE A 46 0.74 2.30 6.95
C ILE A 46 2.12 1.62 6.91
N ALA A 47 3.20 2.39 6.94
CA ALA A 47 4.57 1.87 7.00
C ALA A 47 4.75 0.91 8.19
N ARG A 48 4.30 1.33 9.37
CA ARG A 48 4.40 0.52 10.59
C ARG A 48 3.57 -0.77 10.50
N ARG A 49 2.43 -0.76 9.80
CA ARG A 49 1.57 -1.95 9.60
C ARG A 49 2.17 -2.98 8.63
N HIS A 50 3.08 -2.58 7.75
CA HIS A 50 3.88 -3.50 6.93
C HIS A 50 5.15 -3.96 7.68
N HIS A 51 5.72 -3.06 8.48
CA HIS A 51 6.90 -3.32 9.30
C HIS A 51 6.59 -4.14 10.56
N ARG A 52 7.61 -4.74 11.18
CA ARG A 52 7.43 -5.54 12.41
C ARG A 52 6.95 -4.73 13.62
N THR A 53 7.00 -3.40 13.53
CA THR A 53 6.55 -2.50 14.60
C THR A 53 5.06 -2.62 14.87
N LYS A 54 4.22 -2.77 13.84
CA LYS A 54 2.76 -2.88 14.00
C LYS A 54 2.09 -3.93 13.12
N LYS A 55 2.83 -4.70 12.32
CA LYS A 55 2.21 -5.77 11.53
C LYS A 55 1.39 -6.70 12.43
N ASN A 56 0.21 -7.07 11.93
CA ASN A 56 -0.82 -7.88 12.57
C ASN A 56 -1.59 -7.24 13.75
N GLN A 57 -1.08 -6.19 14.39
CA GLN A 57 -1.70 -5.60 15.60
C GLN A 57 -3.05 -4.91 15.33
N THR A 58 -3.26 -4.41 14.10
CA THR A 58 -4.52 -3.72 13.75
C THR A 58 -5.72 -4.67 13.74
N ASP A 59 -5.49 -5.94 13.47
CA ASP A 59 -6.53 -6.95 13.26
C ASP A 59 -6.41 -8.15 14.21
N ASP A 60 -5.49 -8.06 15.18
CA ASP A 60 -5.12 -9.15 16.09
C ASP A 60 -4.83 -10.48 15.37
N ALA A 61 -4.11 -10.42 14.24
CA ALA A 61 -3.86 -11.58 13.38
C ALA A 61 -2.63 -12.38 13.81
N ASN A 62 -2.65 -13.70 13.61
CA ASN A 62 -1.49 -14.56 13.83
C ASN A 62 -0.77 -14.87 12.50
N ALA A 63 -0.16 -13.87 11.89
CA ALA A 63 0.54 -14.02 10.60
C ALA A 63 2.04 -13.69 10.68
N VAL A 64 2.78 -13.91 9.59
CA VAL A 64 4.20 -13.57 9.46
C VAL A 64 4.46 -12.14 9.93
N GLY A 65 5.34 -11.92 10.91
CA GLY A 65 5.45 -10.63 11.60
C GLY A 65 6.12 -9.48 10.83
N HIS A 66 6.60 -9.70 9.60
CA HIS A 66 7.32 -8.68 8.84
C HIS A 66 7.13 -8.87 7.34
N ILE A 67 6.86 -7.78 6.59
CA ILE A 67 6.94 -7.78 5.12
C ILE A 67 8.26 -7.13 4.73
N ASP A 68 9.13 -7.84 4.01
CA ASP A 68 10.45 -7.34 3.65
C ASP A 68 10.37 -6.14 2.70
N LEU A 69 11.21 -5.12 2.93
CA LEU A 69 11.25 -3.88 2.15
C LEU A 69 11.33 -4.13 0.64
N ARG A 70 12.08 -5.16 0.21
CA ARG A 70 12.23 -5.51 -1.22
C ARG A 70 10.89 -5.71 -1.92
N TYR A 71 9.89 -6.24 -1.23
CA TYR A 71 8.56 -6.49 -1.80
C TYR A 71 7.68 -5.23 -1.75
N ILE A 72 7.83 -4.39 -0.72
CA ILE A 72 7.18 -3.08 -0.67
C ILE A 72 7.63 -2.22 -1.86
N LEU A 73 8.93 -2.19 -2.14
CA LEU A 73 9.49 -1.49 -3.31
C LEU A 73 9.05 -2.14 -4.63
N ALA A 74 9.14 -3.47 -4.74
CA ALA A 74 8.74 -4.18 -5.96
C ALA A 74 7.26 -3.99 -6.30
N PHE A 75 6.40 -3.76 -5.31
CA PHE A 75 4.95 -3.61 -5.51
C PHE A 75 4.54 -2.30 -6.17
N ILE A 76 5.45 -1.31 -6.30
CA ILE A 76 5.17 -0.10 -7.09
C ILE A 76 4.70 -0.47 -8.50
N TYR A 77 5.39 -1.41 -9.16
CA TYR A 77 5.06 -1.82 -10.52
C TYR A 77 3.68 -2.47 -10.65
N PRO A 78 3.35 -3.59 -9.96
CA PRO A 78 2.05 -4.24 -10.13
C PRO A 78 0.88 -3.35 -9.66
N ILE A 79 1.04 -2.53 -8.61
CA ILE A 79 0.00 -1.59 -8.18
C ILE A 79 -0.24 -0.49 -9.23
N THR A 80 0.79 -0.12 -9.98
CA THR A 80 0.67 0.84 -11.08
C THR A 80 0.08 0.18 -12.33
N ALA A 81 0.64 -0.94 -12.77
CA ALA A 81 0.25 -1.60 -14.03
C ALA A 81 -1.22 -2.05 -14.02
N THR A 82 -1.74 -2.48 -12.87
CA THR A 82 -3.12 -2.97 -12.73
C THR A 82 -4.18 -1.90 -12.87
N ILE A 83 -3.88 -0.62 -12.59
CA ILE A 83 -4.92 0.43 -12.58
C ILE A 83 -5.33 0.87 -14.00
N ARG A 84 -4.48 0.67 -15.02
CA ARG A 84 -4.66 1.29 -16.34
C ARG A 84 -5.96 0.85 -17.02
N GLU A 85 -6.30 -0.44 -16.94
CA GLU A 85 -7.54 -0.98 -17.50
C GLU A 85 -8.77 -0.40 -16.79
N PHE A 86 -8.70 -0.16 -15.48
CA PHE A 86 -9.78 0.47 -14.73
C PHE A 86 -9.96 1.95 -15.10
N LEU A 87 -8.86 2.69 -15.29
CA LEU A 87 -8.90 4.09 -15.72
C LEU A 87 -9.49 4.25 -17.13
N ALA A 88 -9.18 3.32 -18.03
CA ALA A 88 -9.69 3.30 -19.40
C ALA A 88 -11.17 2.91 -19.51
N ASN A 89 -11.76 2.37 -18.44
CA ASN A 89 -13.17 1.98 -18.40
C ASN A 89 -14.12 3.15 -18.02
N GLY A 90 -13.60 4.39 -17.98
CA GLY A 90 -14.38 5.61 -17.77
C GLY A 90 -14.64 6.40 -19.07
N ASP A 91 -15.36 7.52 -18.95
CA ASP A 91 -15.58 8.46 -20.06
C ASP A 91 -14.41 9.46 -20.14
N HIS A 92 -13.25 8.96 -20.55
CA HIS A 92 -12.01 9.72 -20.64
C HIS A 92 -11.31 9.46 -21.98
N THR A 93 -10.61 10.46 -22.49
CA THR A 93 -9.71 10.30 -23.63
C THR A 93 -8.46 9.49 -23.25
N ASP A 94 -7.82 8.86 -24.23
CA ASP A 94 -6.55 8.14 -24.00
C ASP A 94 -5.46 9.04 -23.37
N GLU A 95 -5.44 10.33 -23.72
CA GLU A 95 -4.50 11.30 -23.15
C GLU A 95 -4.79 11.58 -21.67
N GLU A 96 -6.06 11.67 -21.28
CA GLU A 96 -6.45 11.82 -19.87
C GLU A 96 -6.13 10.55 -19.07
N VAL A 97 -6.37 9.37 -19.65
CA VAL A 97 -5.99 8.08 -19.04
C VAL A 97 -4.48 8.01 -18.78
N ASP A 98 -3.66 8.47 -19.73
CA ASP A 98 -2.20 8.49 -19.56
C ASP A 98 -1.76 9.46 -18.45
N LYS A 99 -2.37 10.65 -18.37
CA LYS A 99 -2.13 11.62 -17.29
C LYS A 99 -2.51 11.03 -15.92
N MET A 100 -3.68 10.38 -15.81
CA MET A 100 -4.12 9.73 -14.58
C MET A 100 -3.20 8.58 -14.18
N TYR A 101 -2.79 7.74 -15.14
CA TYR A 101 -1.85 6.64 -14.90
C TYR A 101 -0.51 7.15 -14.37
N HIS A 102 0.03 8.23 -14.95
CA HIS A 102 1.27 8.83 -14.49
C HIS A 102 1.13 9.55 -13.14
N ALA A 103 -0.02 10.16 -12.85
CA ALA A 103 -0.30 10.72 -11.53
C ALA A 103 -0.34 9.62 -10.45
N TRP A 104 -1.05 8.52 -10.73
CA TRP A 104 -1.09 7.34 -9.87
C TRP A 104 0.31 6.77 -9.63
N PHE A 105 1.10 6.57 -10.69
CA PHE A 105 2.46 6.04 -10.57
C PHE A 105 3.35 6.90 -9.66
N LYS A 106 3.32 8.24 -9.85
CA LYS A 106 4.07 9.18 -9.01
C LYS A 106 3.62 9.11 -7.56
N SER A 107 2.30 9.06 -7.34
CA SER A 107 1.71 8.98 -6.01
C SER A 107 2.09 7.70 -5.27
N VAL A 108 1.98 6.55 -5.92
CA VAL A 108 2.38 5.25 -5.34
C VAL A 108 3.87 5.24 -5.02
N THR A 109 4.70 5.76 -5.92
CA THR A 109 6.15 5.87 -5.69
C THR A 109 6.47 6.74 -4.49
N LEU A 110 5.82 7.90 -4.35
CA LEU A 110 5.95 8.78 -3.19
C LEU A 110 5.57 8.05 -1.89
N GLN A 111 4.40 7.42 -1.85
CA GLN A 111 3.91 6.72 -0.66
C GLN A 111 4.82 5.56 -0.24
N VAL A 112 5.23 4.72 -1.20
CA VAL A 112 6.16 3.62 -0.92
C VAL A 112 7.53 4.13 -0.43
N THR A 113 7.98 5.29 -0.92
CA THR A 113 9.20 5.94 -0.41
C THR A 113 9.02 6.35 1.06
N LEU A 114 7.88 6.95 1.41
CA LEU A 114 7.54 7.25 2.81
C LEU A 114 7.47 5.98 3.67
N TRP A 115 6.96 4.88 3.11
CA TRP A 115 6.81 3.63 3.84
C TRP A 115 8.12 2.88 4.08
N SER A 116 9.21 3.27 3.43
CA SER A 116 10.52 2.69 3.70
C SER A 116 11.15 3.20 5.00
N TYR A 117 10.61 4.28 5.60
CA TYR A 117 11.15 4.90 6.83
C TYR A 117 11.47 3.90 7.95
N PRO A 118 10.53 3.06 8.44
CA PRO A 118 10.82 2.14 9.54
C PRO A 118 11.76 0.98 9.18
N TYR A 119 12.14 0.83 7.91
CA TYR A 119 13.02 -0.24 7.43
C TYR A 119 14.49 0.17 7.36
N VAL A 120 14.77 1.46 7.43
CA VAL A 120 16.10 2.03 7.26
C VAL A 120 16.53 2.65 8.59
N PRO A 121 17.82 2.57 8.98
CA PRO A 121 18.32 3.32 10.13
C PRO A 121 18.01 4.81 9.97
N GLU A 122 17.73 5.50 11.09
CA GLU A 122 17.23 6.89 11.10
C GLU A 122 18.16 7.85 10.33
N GLU A 123 19.46 7.64 10.40
CA GLU A 123 20.48 8.44 9.73
C GLU A 123 20.62 8.15 8.22
N ASN A 124 19.92 7.14 7.69
CA ASN A 124 20.10 6.62 6.33
C ASN A 124 18.82 6.65 5.48
N TRP A 125 17.73 7.22 5.99
CA TRP A 125 16.48 7.39 5.23
C TRP A 125 16.39 8.78 4.60
#